data_AF-A0A957DVG9-F1
#
_entry.id   AF-A0A957DVG9-F1
#
_cell.length_a   1.000
_cell.length_b   1.000
_cell.length_c   1.000
_cell.angle_alpha   90.00
_cell.angle_beta   90.00
_cell.angle_gamma   90.00
#
_symmetry.space_group_name_H-M   'P 1'
#
loop_
_entity.id
_entity.type
_entity.pdbx_description
1 polymer ?
#
loop_
_entity_poly.entity_id
_entity_poly.type
_entity_poly.pdbx_seq_one_letter_code
_entity_poly.pdbx_strand_id
1 'polypeptide(L)'
;MNDTLRNRYTDAPTLPGNPLTGSVRLLFWLFFHPSAWRNHLKRIDSTLSPYFSLADLRREQWANTAVLRFLLMTFFAWPLLVGLLLGLLLWLLNLPTTALLLGVMLGIAVGLIVGLAASIAGSVAIGVTVGMATGFSLGLGGALLLRSAGDLVLNGVPVDLSIVVSSLIGLTSGLAGGLAYGVGVGVTREELVQETAVPSVSVLRQVSGMVVGILIGLGAGFLARLLEGVWATALLAALPFGLAVGWRSQSWRRGVLAGLLVGTAVWLAGGVPSATAVGGLVQALAFVAFVAALFALPYVLAEKIAGTWAGGLAGSLGSGAGLFLFATNGAAYGPFLSFGLAGILLGLTLAWWRPVLLYPFLIVWNRILYQLDVQRVGQKEKRPLLRWHSAFWDEFQRLPLLNLDAHILLTIEKNLAEGRTAMAYLTGTRQRWAAQSAQIELDARQLEWCETAVQIAEVHPGLAAGDLVGPASALLRSFSRLSTDVAAALQQESAYNQRLALHAVEDRLDGLLRELTRSNEPYAARFRPIAANWRHIIGDKGARLAEEAELRQEIDSPYIIGVPLTEKQAIFIGRQDVSSRIEQLLLDRRQPPLLLYG
;
A
#
# COMPACT_ATOMS: atom_id res chain seq x y z
N MET A 1 15.87 14.44 -16.36
CA MET A 1 15.86 13.56 -15.17
C MET A 1 16.18 12.15 -15.67
N ASN A 2 17.23 11.48 -15.18
CA ASN A 2 17.66 10.19 -15.74
C ASN A 2 16.61 9.09 -15.49
N ASP A 3 16.18 8.38 -16.54
CA ASP A 3 15.21 7.27 -16.46
C ASP A 3 15.61 6.19 -15.44
N THR A 4 16.92 6.04 -15.23
CA THR A 4 17.48 5.11 -14.23
C THR A 4 17.16 5.47 -12.78
N LEU A 5 16.90 6.75 -12.46
CA LEU A 5 16.48 7.19 -11.13
C LEU A 5 14.97 7.06 -10.95
N ARG A 6 14.20 7.40 -11.98
CA ARG A 6 12.73 7.24 -11.97
C ARG A 6 12.33 5.78 -11.77
N ASN A 7 13.11 4.84 -12.32
CA ASN A 7 12.91 3.41 -12.14
C ASN A 7 13.25 2.88 -10.73
N ARG A 8 13.84 3.67 -9.82
CA ARG A 8 14.18 3.24 -8.46
C ARG A 8 13.10 3.54 -7.44
N TYR A 9 12.50 4.71 -7.53
CA TYR A 9 11.44 5.18 -6.62
C TYR A 9 10.13 5.17 -7.41
N THR A 10 9.67 3.97 -7.70
CA THR A 10 8.49 3.74 -8.53
C THR A 10 7.72 2.55 -8.02
N ASP A 11 6.43 2.62 -8.22
CA ASP A 11 5.52 1.48 -8.09
C ASP A 11 5.60 0.53 -9.28
N ALA A 12 6.59 0.67 -10.17
CA ALA A 12 6.81 -0.25 -11.30
C ALA A 12 8.23 -0.84 -11.32
N PRO A 13 8.73 -1.45 -10.24
CA PRO A 13 10.05 -2.09 -10.25
C PRO A 13 10.14 -3.23 -11.27
N THR A 14 11.29 -3.41 -11.93
CA THR A 14 11.48 -4.51 -12.88
C THR A 14 11.62 -5.85 -12.16
N LEU A 15 11.04 -6.91 -12.72
CA LEU A 15 11.17 -8.26 -12.18
C LEU A 15 12.55 -8.84 -12.58
N PRO A 16 13.30 -9.46 -11.64
CA PRO A 16 14.58 -10.07 -11.97
C PRO A 16 14.41 -11.25 -12.91
N GLY A 17 15.46 -11.54 -13.69
CA GLY A 17 15.45 -12.61 -14.68
C GLY A 17 15.34 -14.03 -14.09
N ASN A 18 15.88 -14.24 -12.89
CA ASN A 18 15.87 -15.56 -12.24
C ASN A 18 14.44 -15.94 -11.80
N PRO A 19 13.91 -17.12 -12.18
CA PRO A 19 12.56 -17.57 -11.80
C PRO A 19 12.36 -17.61 -10.29
N LEU A 20 13.30 -18.12 -9.50
CA LEU A 20 13.14 -18.23 -8.04
C LEU A 20 13.08 -16.84 -7.39
N THR A 21 14.04 -15.97 -7.70
CA THR A 21 14.06 -14.60 -7.16
C THR A 21 12.87 -13.78 -7.63
N GLY A 22 12.46 -13.94 -8.90
CA GLY A 22 11.27 -13.28 -9.45
C GLY A 22 10.02 -13.70 -8.71
N SER A 23 9.85 -14.99 -8.45
CA SER A 23 8.69 -15.53 -7.75
C SER A 23 8.60 -15.07 -6.29
N VAL A 24 9.71 -15.09 -5.55
CA VAL A 24 9.77 -14.53 -4.18
C VAL A 24 9.41 -13.05 -4.21
N ARG A 25 9.90 -12.31 -5.20
CA ARG A 25 9.59 -10.89 -5.38
C ARG A 25 8.11 -10.65 -5.72
N LEU A 26 7.50 -11.51 -6.52
CA LEU A 26 6.06 -11.45 -6.84
C LEU A 26 5.21 -11.67 -5.59
N LEU A 27 5.54 -12.65 -4.75
CA LEU A 27 4.86 -12.86 -3.47
C LEU A 27 5.07 -11.67 -2.54
N PHE A 28 6.28 -11.15 -2.47
CA PHE A 28 6.58 -9.95 -1.71
C PHE A 28 5.74 -8.76 -2.17
N TRP A 29 5.62 -8.52 -3.48
CA TRP A 29 4.73 -7.48 -4.01
C TRP A 29 3.27 -7.72 -3.64
N LEU A 30 2.79 -8.97 -3.74
CA LEU A 30 1.42 -9.30 -3.40
C LEU A 30 1.06 -8.93 -1.94
N PHE A 31 2.00 -9.11 -1.00
CA PHE A 31 1.76 -8.83 0.41
C PHE A 31 2.18 -7.42 0.86
N PHE A 32 3.23 -6.83 0.29
CA PHE A 32 3.82 -5.57 0.76
C PHE A 32 3.68 -4.40 -0.22
N HIS A 33 3.74 -4.67 -1.53
CA HIS A 33 3.81 -3.67 -2.60
C HIS A 33 2.77 -3.98 -3.72
N PRO A 34 1.45 -4.02 -3.43
CA PRO A 34 0.43 -4.40 -4.41
C PRO A 34 0.37 -3.48 -5.64
N SER A 35 0.81 -2.23 -5.57
CA SER A 35 0.99 -1.33 -6.71
C SER A 35 2.04 -1.89 -7.69
N ALA A 36 3.15 -2.43 -7.19
CA ALA A 36 4.18 -3.09 -7.98
C ALA A 36 3.67 -4.33 -8.71
N TRP A 37 2.85 -5.13 -8.04
CA TRP A 37 2.15 -6.25 -8.66
C TRP A 37 1.27 -5.80 -9.83
N ARG A 38 0.43 -4.79 -9.63
CA ARG A 38 -0.49 -4.27 -10.65
C ARG A 38 0.23 -3.66 -11.85
N ASN A 39 1.25 -2.83 -11.59
CA ASN A 39 2.04 -2.22 -12.64
C ASN A 39 2.90 -3.25 -13.37
N HIS A 40 3.27 -4.36 -12.74
CA HIS A 40 3.90 -5.47 -13.43
C HIS A 40 2.92 -6.18 -14.38
N LEU A 41 1.70 -6.48 -13.94
CA LEU A 41 0.66 -7.06 -14.80
C LEU A 41 0.35 -6.17 -16.00
N LYS A 42 0.13 -4.86 -15.78
CA LYS A 42 -0.10 -3.89 -16.86
C LYS A 42 1.03 -3.80 -17.88
N ARG A 43 2.27 -4.09 -17.47
CA ARG A 43 3.43 -4.14 -18.39
C ARG A 43 3.51 -5.42 -19.19
N ILE A 44 3.08 -6.55 -18.61
CA ILE A 44 3.01 -7.83 -19.34
C ILE A 44 1.93 -7.75 -20.42
N ASP A 45 0.76 -7.24 -20.05
CA ASP A 45 -0.37 -7.02 -20.93
C ASP A 45 -1.29 -5.97 -20.30
N SER A 46 -1.45 -4.83 -20.97
CA SER A 46 -2.28 -3.72 -20.48
C SER A 46 -3.77 -4.05 -20.44
N THR A 47 -4.20 -5.12 -21.11
CA THR A 47 -5.58 -5.59 -21.11
C THR A 47 -5.90 -6.52 -19.93
N LEU A 48 -4.89 -7.01 -19.21
CA LEU A 48 -5.10 -7.85 -18.03
C LEU A 48 -5.56 -7.00 -16.84
N SER A 49 -6.75 -7.31 -16.34
CA SER A 49 -7.21 -6.81 -15.04
C SER A 49 -6.29 -7.31 -13.92
N PRO A 50 -6.01 -6.52 -12.87
CA PRO A 50 -5.34 -7.00 -11.67
C PRO A 50 -5.94 -8.25 -11.02
N TYR A 51 -7.23 -8.54 -11.27
CA TYR A 51 -7.97 -9.68 -10.72
C TYR A 51 -8.33 -10.73 -11.76
N PHE A 52 -7.58 -10.80 -12.87
CA PHE A 52 -7.87 -11.79 -13.89
C PHE A 52 -7.87 -13.20 -13.29
N SER A 53 -8.86 -13.99 -13.71
CA SER A 53 -8.90 -15.43 -13.46
C SER A 53 -8.12 -16.15 -14.57
N LEU A 54 -7.65 -17.37 -14.30
CA LEU A 54 -7.09 -18.21 -15.36
C LEU A 54 -8.14 -18.56 -16.43
N ALA A 55 -9.43 -18.53 -16.08
CA ALA A 55 -10.52 -18.77 -17.03
C ALA A 55 -10.79 -17.58 -17.98
N ASP A 56 -10.39 -16.36 -17.59
CA ASP A 56 -10.56 -15.14 -18.40
C ASP A 56 -9.46 -15.00 -19.46
N LEU A 57 -8.35 -15.74 -19.31
CA LEU A 57 -7.21 -15.66 -20.22
C LEU A 57 -7.60 -16.07 -21.65
N ARG A 58 -7.36 -15.15 -22.58
CA ARG A 58 -7.58 -15.39 -24.02
C ARG A 58 -6.47 -16.26 -24.60
N ARG A 59 -6.73 -16.89 -25.75
CA ARG A 59 -5.74 -17.73 -26.44
C ARG A 59 -4.45 -16.98 -26.77
N GLU A 60 -4.56 -15.70 -27.13
CA GLU A 60 -3.42 -14.80 -27.38
C GLU A 60 -2.57 -14.58 -26.12
N GLN A 61 -3.21 -14.45 -24.96
CA GLN A 61 -2.53 -14.28 -23.67
C GLN A 61 -1.85 -15.56 -23.21
N TRP A 62 -2.45 -16.73 -23.48
CA TRP A 62 -1.80 -18.02 -23.27
C TRP A 62 -0.57 -18.24 -24.17
N ALA A 63 -0.54 -17.64 -25.36
CA ALA A 63 0.63 -17.68 -26.24
C ALA A 63 1.72 -16.68 -25.83
N ASN A 64 1.40 -15.70 -24.98
CA ASN A 64 2.37 -14.72 -24.50
C ASN A 64 3.30 -15.36 -23.45
N THR A 65 4.57 -15.50 -23.80
CA THR A 65 5.61 -16.10 -22.94
C THR A 65 5.80 -15.34 -21.64
N ALA A 66 5.54 -14.03 -21.61
CA ALA A 66 5.63 -13.22 -20.39
C ALA A 66 4.50 -13.56 -19.39
N VAL A 67 3.27 -13.80 -19.88
CA VAL A 67 2.14 -14.25 -19.05
C VAL A 67 2.42 -15.65 -18.50
N LEU A 68 2.83 -16.59 -19.35
CA LEU A 68 3.18 -17.95 -18.92
C LEU A 68 4.29 -17.97 -17.88
N ARG A 69 5.33 -17.17 -18.09
CA ARG A 69 6.44 -17.03 -17.13
C ARG A 69 5.97 -16.45 -15.80
N PHE A 70 5.11 -15.43 -15.83
CA PHE A 70 4.50 -14.86 -14.65
C PHE A 70 3.66 -15.89 -13.88
N LEU A 71 2.82 -16.67 -14.56
CA LEU A 71 2.03 -17.72 -13.95
C LEU A 71 2.91 -18.81 -13.33
N LEU A 72 3.91 -19.28 -14.07
CA LEU A 72 4.85 -20.29 -13.57
C LEU A 72 5.60 -19.80 -12.33
N MET A 73 6.13 -18.57 -12.36
CA MET A 73 6.78 -17.97 -11.20
C MET A 73 5.82 -17.86 -10.01
N THR A 74 4.62 -17.36 -10.27
CA THR A 74 3.60 -17.17 -9.24
C THR A 74 3.21 -18.49 -8.57
N PHE A 75 2.95 -19.56 -9.33
CA PHE A 75 2.52 -20.84 -8.76
C PHE A 75 3.66 -21.75 -8.27
N PHE A 76 4.91 -21.52 -8.67
CA PHE A 76 6.01 -22.43 -8.30
C PHE A 76 6.70 -22.08 -6.99
N ALA A 77 6.87 -20.79 -6.63
CA ALA A 77 7.67 -20.48 -5.45
C ALA A 77 6.91 -20.52 -4.14
N TRP A 78 5.63 -20.16 -4.10
CA TRP A 78 4.92 -20.18 -2.82
C TRP A 78 4.75 -21.61 -2.28
N PRO A 79 4.51 -22.68 -3.08
CA PRO A 79 4.47 -24.03 -2.54
C PRO A 79 5.84 -24.46 -1.99
N LEU A 80 6.94 -24.06 -2.64
CA LEU A 80 8.29 -24.32 -2.15
C LEU A 80 8.54 -23.62 -0.80
N LEU A 81 8.14 -22.35 -0.69
CA LEU A 81 8.27 -21.58 0.56
C LEU A 81 7.39 -22.16 1.67
N VAL A 82 6.14 -22.51 1.37
CA VAL A 82 5.23 -23.16 2.32
C VAL A 82 5.81 -24.50 2.75
N GLY A 83 6.31 -25.31 1.82
CA GLY A 83 6.94 -26.59 2.12
C GLY A 83 8.18 -26.46 2.99
N LEU A 84 9.04 -25.48 2.73
CA LEU A 84 10.24 -25.21 3.54
C LEU A 84 9.86 -24.72 4.93
N LEU A 85 8.95 -23.74 5.03
CA LEU A 85 8.51 -23.18 6.31
C LEU A 85 7.78 -24.22 7.13
N LEU A 86 6.91 -25.02 6.50
CA LEU A 86 6.24 -26.14 7.13
C LEU A 86 7.24 -27.19 7.57
N GLY A 87 8.17 -27.61 6.72
CA GLY A 87 9.22 -28.58 7.06
C GLY A 87 10.08 -28.12 8.24
N LEU A 88 10.48 -26.85 8.28
CA LEU A 88 11.21 -26.25 9.38
C LEU A 88 10.38 -26.26 10.68
N LEU A 89 9.10 -25.86 10.60
CA LEU A 89 8.20 -25.85 11.76
C LEU A 89 7.98 -27.28 12.31
N LEU A 90 7.68 -28.24 11.44
CA LEU A 90 7.47 -29.64 11.82
C LEU A 90 8.75 -30.25 12.41
N TRP A 91 9.91 -29.87 11.89
CA TRP A 91 11.21 -30.25 12.44
C TRP A 91 11.44 -29.66 13.84
N LEU A 92 11.17 -28.37 14.05
CA LEU A 92 11.25 -27.71 15.36
C LEU A 92 10.30 -28.33 16.40
N LEU A 93 9.17 -28.89 15.96
CA LEU A 93 8.21 -29.63 16.80
C LEU A 93 8.63 -31.08 17.09
N ASN A 94 9.81 -31.50 16.63
CA ASN A 94 10.37 -32.85 16.77
C ASN A 94 9.42 -33.95 16.27
N LEU A 95 8.79 -33.74 15.12
CA LEU A 95 7.94 -34.76 14.49
C LEU A 95 8.77 -35.86 13.80
N PRO A 96 8.26 -37.10 13.72
CA PRO A 96 8.87 -38.16 12.94
C PRO A 96 9.10 -37.73 11.48
N THR A 97 10.20 -38.16 10.88
CA THR A 97 10.56 -37.80 9.50
C THR A 97 9.47 -38.19 8.48
N THR A 98 8.75 -39.28 8.71
CA THR A 98 7.60 -39.71 7.90
C THR A 98 6.45 -38.71 7.97
N ALA A 99 6.09 -38.25 9.16
CA ALA A 99 5.06 -37.23 9.36
C ALA A 99 5.46 -35.87 8.77
N LEU A 100 6.76 -35.52 8.88
CA LEU A 100 7.31 -34.32 8.25
C LEU A 100 7.17 -34.39 6.72
N LEU A 101 7.66 -35.46 6.09
CA LEU A 101 7.60 -35.62 4.64
C LEU A 101 6.17 -35.64 4.14
N LEU A 102 5.28 -36.40 4.79
CA LEU A 102 3.89 -36.53 4.37
C LEU A 102 3.11 -35.22 4.59
N GLY A 103 3.34 -34.52 5.69
CA GLY A 103 2.77 -33.19 5.95
C GLY A 103 3.19 -32.15 4.93
N VAL A 104 4.48 -32.11 4.57
CA VAL A 104 5.01 -31.20 3.54
C VAL A 104 4.43 -31.54 2.17
N MET A 105 4.44 -32.81 1.76
CA MET A 105 3.87 -33.23 0.48
C MET A 105 2.37 -32.93 0.39
N LEU A 106 1.62 -33.23 1.44
CA LEU A 106 0.19 -32.93 1.53
C LEU A 106 -0.05 -31.42 1.45
N GLY A 107 0.69 -30.61 2.22
CA GLY A 107 0.53 -29.16 2.23
C GLY A 107 0.81 -28.53 0.87
N ILE A 108 1.88 -28.94 0.19
CA ILE A 108 2.22 -28.50 -1.17
C ILE A 108 1.12 -28.90 -2.16
N ALA A 109 0.73 -30.19 -2.18
CA ALA A 109 -0.24 -30.70 -3.14
C ALA A 109 -1.61 -30.04 -2.96
N VAL A 110 -2.12 -30.01 -1.72
CA VAL A 110 -3.42 -29.41 -1.41
C VAL A 110 -3.40 -27.92 -1.72
N GLY A 111 -2.38 -27.19 -1.26
CA GLY A 111 -2.29 -25.76 -1.53
C GLY A 111 -2.26 -25.46 -3.03
N LEU A 112 -1.52 -26.25 -3.81
CA LEU A 112 -1.34 -25.99 -5.25
C LEU A 112 -2.63 -26.20 -6.01
N ILE A 113 -3.36 -27.27 -5.71
CA ILE A 113 -4.62 -27.58 -6.38
C ILE A 113 -5.72 -26.60 -5.94
N VAL A 114 -5.86 -26.33 -4.63
CA VAL A 114 -6.82 -25.33 -4.14
C VAL A 114 -6.49 -23.95 -4.71
N GLY A 115 -5.22 -23.57 -4.72
CA GLY A 115 -4.78 -22.28 -5.23
C GLY A 115 -5.00 -22.13 -6.74
N LEU A 116 -4.75 -23.18 -7.53
CA LEU A 116 -5.07 -23.21 -8.96
C LEU A 116 -6.58 -23.14 -9.20
N ALA A 117 -7.38 -23.92 -8.48
CA ALA A 117 -8.83 -23.90 -8.62
C ALA A 117 -9.42 -22.52 -8.27
N ALA A 118 -8.98 -21.92 -7.16
CA ALA A 118 -9.36 -20.57 -6.77
C ALA A 118 -8.88 -19.52 -7.79
N SER A 119 -7.74 -19.74 -8.47
CA SER A 119 -7.26 -18.88 -9.54
C SER A 119 -8.03 -19.04 -10.85
N ILE A 120 -8.53 -20.24 -11.15
CA ILE A 120 -9.39 -20.52 -12.30
C ILE A 120 -10.77 -19.89 -12.11
N ALA A 121 -11.37 -20.08 -10.94
CA ALA A 121 -12.70 -19.56 -10.66
C ALA A 121 -12.69 -18.06 -10.34
N GLY A 122 -11.61 -17.56 -9.73
CA GLY A 122 -11.56 -16.24 -9.12
C GLY A 122 -10.46 -15.33 -9.62
N SER A 123 -9.40 -15.11 -8.84
CA SER A 123 -8.26 -14.31 -9.28
C SER A 123 -6.97 -15.00 -8.90
N VAL A 124 -5.92 -14.82 -9.71
CA VAL A 124 -4.60 -15.40 -9.43
C VAL A 124 -4.06 -14.93 -8.07
N ALA A 125 -4.22 -13.64 -7.76
CA ALA A 125 -3.82 -13.07 -6.46
C ALA A 125 -4.51 -13.77 -5.28
N ILE A 126 -5.84 -13.92 -5.33
CA ILE A 126 -6.59 -14.59 -4.26
C ILE A 126 -6.24 -16.08 -4.21
N GLY A 127 -6.17 -16.75 -5.37
CA GLY A 127 -5.86 -18.18 -5.41
C GLY A 127 -4.50 -18.53 -4.83
N VAL A 128 -3.47 -17.70 -5.07
CA VAL A 128 -2.16 -17.86 -4.41
C VAL A 128 -2.28 -17.75 -2.89
N THR A 129 -3.01 -16.75 -2.38
CA THR A 129 -3.14 -16.54 -0.94
C THR A 129 -3.94 -17.64 -0.24
N VAL A 130 -5.05 -18.06 -0.86
CA VAL A 130 -5.91 -19.15 -0.37
C VAL A 130 -5.14 -20.48 -0.43
N GLY A 131 -4.44 -20.75 -1.53
CA GLY A 131 -3.59 -21.94 -1.68
C GLY A 131 -2.48 -22.01 -0.62
N MET A 132 -1.81 -20.87 -0.37
CA MET A 132 -0.76 -20.77 0.65
C MET A 132 -1.30 -21.04 2.05
N ALA A 133 -2.42 -20.39 2.42
CA ALA A 133 -3.04 -20.54 3.73
C ALA A 133 -3.57 -21.97 3.96
N THR A 134 -4.26 -22.51 2.96
CA THR A 134 -4.88 -23.84 3.02
C THR A 134 -3.80 -24.93 3.03
N GLY A 135 -2.80 -24.82 2.16
CA GLY A 135 -1.68 -25.76 2.08
C GLY A 135 -0.84 -25.79 3.36
N PHE A 136 -0.49 -24.61 3.90
CA PHE A 136 0.25 -24.54 5.16
C PHE A 136 -0.54 -25.17 6.31
N SER A 137 -1.81 -24.79 6.46
CA SER A 137 -2.62 -25.21 7.58
C SER A 137 -2.95 -26.70 7.51
N LEU A 138 -3.39 -27.22 6.36
CA LEU A 138 -3.69 -28.65 6.20
C LEU A 138 -2.43 -29.52 6.21
N GLY A 139 -1.29 -29.03 5.72
CA GLY A 139 -0.01 -29.73 5.85
C GLY A 139 0.43 -29.88 7.31
N LEU A 140 0.28 -28.81 8.10
CA LEU A 140 0.55 -28.84 9.55
C LEU A 140 -0.42 -29.78 10.27
N GLY A 141 -1.72 -29.64 10.02
CA GLY A 141 -2.73 -30.50 10.63
C GLY A 141 -2.55 -31.97 10.27
N GLY A 142 -2.30 -32.28 8.99
CA GLY A 142 -2.03 -33.65 8.54
C GLY A 142 -0.81 -34.26 9.22
N ALA A 143 0.29 -33.52 9.36
CA ALA A 143 1.47 -33.99 10.09
C ALA A 143 1.19 -34.27 11.57
N LEU A 144 0.40 -33.41 12.21
CA LEU A 144 0.01 -33.57 13.62
C LEU A 144 -0.92 -34.77 13.82
N LEU A 145 -1.86 -35.00 12.91
CA LEU A 145 -2.76 -36.16 12.95
C LEU A 145 -1.99 -37.49 12.78
N LEU A 146 -0.94 -37.50 11.95
CA LEU A 146 -0.09 -38.68 11.77
C LEU A 146 0.77 -38.99 13.00
N ARG A 147 1.12 -37.98 13.80
CA ARG A 147 1.78 -38.18 15.10
C ARG A 147 0.85 -38.89 16.08
N SER A 148 -0.45 -38.58 16.04
CA SER A 148 -1.45 -39.03 16.99
C SER A 148 -2.24 -40.25 16.50
N ALA A 149 -1.59 -41.27 15.95
CA ALA A 149 -2.25 -42.56 15.72
C ALA A 149 -2.68 -43.27 17.04
N GLY A 150 -2.42 -42.66 18.20
CA GLY A 150 -3.15 -42.85 19.46
C GLY A 150 -3.62 -41.50 20.03
N ASP A 151 -4.52 -41.51 21.03
CA ASP A 151 -5.16 -40.32 21.63
C ASP A 151 -4.20 -39.13 21.75
N LEU A 152 -4.56 -37.99 21.16
CA LEU A 152 -3.74 -36.78 21.21
C LEU A 152 -3.74 -36.25 22.66
N VAL A 153 -2.73 -36.59 23.44
CA VAL A 153 -2.61 -36.11 24.82
C VAL A 153 -1.92 -34.74 24.86
N LEU A 154 -2.70 -33.68 25.03
CA LEU A 154 -2.20 -32.32 25.26
C LEU A 154 -2.14 -32.07 26.77
N ASN A 155 -0.93 -31.88 27.32
CA ASN A 155 -0.71 -31.66 28.76
C ASN A 155 -1.34 -32.74 29.67
N GLY A 156 -1.31 -34.00 29.25
CA GLY A 156 -1.91 -35.11 30.01
C GLY A 156 -3.41 -35.32 29.78
N VAL A 157 -4.06 -34.48 28.97
CA VAL A 157 -5.50 -34.61 28.65
C VAL A 157 -5.68 -35.18 27.23
N PRO A 158 -6.38 -36.30 27.05
CA PRO A 158 -6.71 -36.80 25.71
C PRO A 158 -7.68 -35.85 25.01
N VAL A 159 -7.31 -35.41 23.80
CA VAL A 159 -8.12 -34.55 22.95
C VAL A 159 -8.69 -35.38 21.82
N ASP A 160 -10.02 -35.34 21.68
CA ASP A 160 -10.74 -36.02 20.63
C ASP A 160 -10.29 -35.52 19.24
N LEU A 161 -9.97 -36.46 18.34
CA LEU A 161 -9.61 -36.21 16.95
C LEU A 161 -10.62 -35.32 16.23
N SER A 162 -11.91 -35.44 16.59
CA SER A 162 -12.99 -34.62 16.03
C SER A 162 -12.81 -33.13 16.34
N ILE A 163 -12.29 -32.79 17.52
CA ILE A 163 -11.99 -31.41 17.93
C ILE A 163 -10.80 -30.88 17.14
N VAL A 164 -9.76 -31.70 16.95
CA VAL A 164 -8.57 -31.32 16.17
C VAL A 164 -8.94 -31.04 14.72
N VAL A 165 -9.69 -31.94 14.08
CA VAL A 165 -10.12 -31.80 12.69
C VAL A 165 -11.04 -30.59 12.51
N SER A 166 -12.02 -30.40 13.40
CA SER A 166 -12.93 -29.25 13.33
C SER A 166 -12.22 -27.91 13.55
N SER A 167 -11.28 -27.85 14.50
CA SER A 167 -10.46 -26.66 14.76
C SER A 167 -9.56 -26.34 13.56
N LEU A 168 -8.99 -27.37 12.94
CA LEU A 168 -8.16 -27.24 11.75
C LEU A 168 -8.97 -26.68 10.58
N ILE A 169 -10.12 -27.27 10.25
CA ILE A 169 -10.97 -26.80 9.14
C ILE A 169 -11.49 -25.39 9.40
N GLY A 170 -11.86 -25.07 10.65
CA GLY A 170 -12.25 -23.72 11.05
C GLY A 170 -11.11 -22.73 10.82
N LEU A 171 -9.94 -22.99 11.40
CA LEU A 171 -8.78 -22.11 11.26
C LEU A 171 -8.33 -21.95 9.81
N THR A 172 -8.28 -23.04 9.02
CA THR A 172 -7.85 -23.00 7.62
C THR A 172 -8.77 -22.11 6.78
N SER A 173 -10.09 -22.29 6.91
CA SER A 173 -11.08 -21.53 6.15
C SER A 173 -11.12 -20.07 6.58
N GLY A 174 -11.05 -19.79 7.88
CA GLY A 174 -11.00 -18.44 8.40
C GLY A 174 -9.75 -17.68 7.96
N LEU A 175 -8.57 -18.31 8.09
CA LEU A 175 -7.29 -17.71 7.65
C LEU A 175 -7.26 -17.49 6.14
N ALA A 176 -7.69 -18.48 5.35
CA ALA A 176 -7.74 -18.36 3.89
C ALA A 176 -8.66 -17.21 3.47
N GLY A 177 -9.83 -17.08 4.09
CA GLY A 177 -10.77 -15.99 3.82
C GLY A 177 -10.23 -14.63 4.22
N GLY A 178 -9.67 -14.51 5.42
CA GLY A 178 -9.13 -13.24 5.89
C GLY A 178 -7.87 -12.81 5.11
N LEU A 179 -7.02 -13.73 4.67
CA LEU A 179 -5.89 -13.43 3.78
C LEU A 179 -6.35 -13.01 2.38
N ALA A 180 -7.34 -13.72 1.81
CA ALA A 180 -7.96 -13.36 0.54
C ALA A 180 -8.56 -11.94 0.61
N TYR A 181 -9.20 -11.59 1.72
CA TYR A 181 -9.67 -10.23 1.98
C TYR A 181 -8.52 -9.22 2.01
N GLY A 182 -7.49 -9.46 2.83
CA GLY A 182 -6.37 -8.54 2.99
C GLY A 182 -5.64 -8.24 1.68
N VAL A 183 -5.38 -9.28 0.88
CA VAL A 183 -4.74 -9.13 -0.44
C VAL A 183 -5.71 -8.54 -1.46
N GLY A 184 -6.97 -8.97 -1.47
CA GLY A 184 -8.00 -8.38 -2.33
C GLY A 184 -8.09 -6.87 -2.16
N VAL A 185 -8.22 -6.39 -0.91
CA VAL A 185 -8.25 -4.96 -0.58
C VAL A 185 -6.95 -4.25 -0.98
N GLY A 186 -5.81 -4.89 -0.77
CA GLY A 186 -4.50 -4.36 -1.16
C GLY A 186 -4.40 -4.07 -2.66
N VAL A 187 -4.86 -5.03 -3.47
CA VAL A 187 -4.84 -4.91 -4.93
C VAL A 187 -5.93 -3.93 -5.41
N THR A 188 -7.10 -3.83 -4.75
CA THR A 188 -8.23 -2.93 -5.16
C THR A 188 -8.14 -1.48 -4.77
N ARG A 189 -7.16 -1.10 -3.95
CA ARG A 189 -7.20 0.19 -3.25
C ARG A 189 -7.23 1.42 -4.15
N GLU A 190 -6.65 1.38 -5.34
CA GLU A 190 -6.51 2.55 -6.21
C GLU A 190 -7.71 2.76 -7.15
N GLU A 191 -8.36 1.68 -7.60
CA GLU A 191 -9.61 1.75 -8.36
C GLU A 191 -10.72 2.38 -7.52
N LEU A 192 -10.77 2.05 -6.22
CA LEU A 192 -11.72 2.64 -5.27
C LEU A 192 -11.52 4.15 -5.03
N VAL A 193 -10.30 4.67 -5.20
CA VAL A 193 -10.02 6.11 -5.05
C VAL A 193 -10.37 6.87 -6.32
N GLN A 194 -10.21 6.23 -7.48
CA GLN A 194 -10.47 6.85 -8.78
C GLN A 194 -11.94 6.75 -9.22
N GLU A 195 -12.70 5.75 -8.75
CA GLU A 195 -14.15 5.60 -8.95
C GLU A 195 -15.01 6.32 -7.88
N THR A 196 -14.49 7.34 -7.21
CA THR A 196 -15.21 8.15 -6.20
C THR A 196 -16.45 8.91 -6.71
N ALA A 197 -16.92 8.66 -7.93
CA ALA A 197 -18.19 9.13 -8.46
C ALA A 197 -19.34 8.10 -8.38
N VAL A 198 -19.08 6.83 -8.05
CA VAL A 198 -20.15 5.82 -7.88
C VAL A 198 -20.32 5.52 -6.39
N PRO A 199 -21.54 5.62 -5.83
CA PRO A 199 -21.78 5.48 -4.40
C PRO A 199 -21.24 4.13 -3.91
N SER A 200 -20.47 4.21 -2.82
CA SER A 200 -19.95 3.08 -2.04
C SER A 200 -20.85 1.87 -2.16
N VAL A 201 -20.31 0.76 -2.69
CA VAL A 201 -20.98 -0.54 -2.63
C VAL A 201 -21.47 -0.72 -1.20
N SER A 202 -22.79 -0.71 -1.00
CA SER A 202 -23.35 -0.63 0.34
C SER A 202 -22.84 -1.82 1.14
N VAL A 203 -22.44 -1.59 2.40
CA VAL A 203 -22.02 -2.66 3.33
C VAL A 203 -23.05 -3.80 3.32
N LEU A 204 -24.33 -3.46 3.14
CA LEU A 204 -25.41 -4.41 2.97
C LEU A 204 -25.21 -5.37 1.78
N ARG A 205 -24.87 -4.85 0.59
CA ARG A 205 -24.61 -5.66 -0.61
C ARG A 205 -23.41 -6.59 -0.40
N GLN A 206 -22.41 -6.12 0.34
CA GLN A 206 -21.22 -6.88 0.68
C GLN A 206 -21.53 -8.04 1.62
N VAL A 207 -22.24 -7.75 2.71
CA VAL A 207 -22.70 -8.75 3.68
C VAL A 207 -23.64 -9.75 3.01
N SER A 208 -24.58 -9.30 2.16
CA SER A 208 -25.50 -10.21 1.47
C SER A 208 -24.78 -11.17 0.52
N GLY A 209 -23.80 -10.68 -0.25
CA GLY A 209 -23.00 -11.54 -1.13
C GLY A 209 -22.23 -12.60 -0.35
N MET A 210 -21.63 -12.21 0.78
CA MET A 210 -20.92 -13.13 1.67
C MET A 210 -21.85 -14.20 2.24
N VAL A 211 -23.01 -13.79 2.79
CA VAL A 211 -23.99 -14.70 3.38
C VAL A 211 -24.52 -15.69 2.36
N VAL A 212 -24.88 -15.23 1.15
CA VAL A 212 -25.37 -16.11 0.08
C VAL A 212 -24.33 -17.16 -0.29
N GLY A 213 -23.06 -16.78 -0.48
CA GLY A 213 -22.03 -17.77 -0.80
C GLY A 213 -21.77 -18.77 0.34
N ILE A 214 -21.77 -18.33 1.61
CA ILE A 214 -21.64 -19.23 2.77
C ILE A 214 -22.79 -20.23 2.81
N LEU A 215 -24.04 -19.78 2.61
CA LEU A 215 -25.22 -20.65 2.59
C LEU A 215 -25.15 -21.69 1.47
N ILE A 216 -24.64 -21.31 0.29
CA ILE A 216 -24.45 -22.23 -0.84
C ILE A 216 -23.40 -23.29 -0.51
N GLY A 217 -22.29 -22.90 0.12
CA GLY A 217 -21.27 -23.84 0.58
C GLY A 217 -21.80 -24.83 1.63
N LEU A 218 -22.56 -24.33 2.61
CA LEU A 218 -23.25 -25.16 3.60
C LEU A 218 -24.23 -26.14 2.95
N GLY A 219 -25.08 -25.64 2.05
CA GLY A 219 -26.05 -26.47 1.33
C GLY A 219 -25.38 -27.56 0.51
N ALA A 220 -24.28 -27.25 -0.18
CA ALA A 220 -23.50 -28.22 -0.94
C ALA A 220 -22.86 -29.29 -0.05
N GLY A 221 -22.30 -28.91 1.11
CA GLY A 221 -21.76 -29.86 2.09
C GLY A 221 -22.83 -30.77 2.70
N PHE A 222 -23.99 -30.20 3.05
CA PHE A 222 -25.13 -30.97 3.54
C PHE A 222 -25.65 -31.96 2.50
N LEU A 223 -25.78 -31.52 1.25
CA LEU A 223 -26.20 -32.38 0.14
C LEU A 223 -25.18 -33.49 -0.14
N ALA A 224 -23.88 -33.20 -0.04
CA ALA A 224 -22.81 -34.19 -0.15
C ALA A 224 -22.86 -35.27 0.93
N ARG A 225 -23.37 -34.91 2.11
CA ARG A 225 -23.60 -35.87 3.18
C ARG A 225 -24.83 -36.72 2.96
N LEU A 226 -25.93 -36.13 2.46
CA LEU A 226 -27.16 -36.88 2.17
C LEU A 226 -27.02 -37.85 1.01
N LEU A 227 -26.26 -37.45 -0.01
CA LEU A 227 -26.04 -38.26 -1.19
C LEU A 227 -24.81 -39.14 -0.99
N GLU A 228 -25.02 -40.29 -0.36
CA GLU A 228 -23.97 -41.29 -0.22
C GLU A 228 -23.58 -41.89 -1.57
N GLY A 229 -22.27 -42.06 -1.79
CA GLY A 229 -21.72 -42.74 -2.96
C GLY A 229 -20.81 -41.87 -3.82
N VAL A 230 -19.83 -42.53 -4.46
CA VAL A 230 -18.78 -41.91 -5.28
C VAL A 230 -19.35 -41.13 -6.47
N TRP A 231 -20.48 -41.58 -7.03
CA TRP A 231 -21.12 -40.90 -8.15
C TRP A 231 -21.74 -39.55 -7.73
N ALA A 232 -22.31 -39.49 -6.52
CA ALA A 232 -22.94 -38.29 -6.02
C ALA A 232 -21.91 -37.24 -5.62
N THR A 233 -20.82 -37.63 -4.95
CA THR A 233 -19.71 -36.73 -4.62
C THR A 233 -19.05 -36.19 -5.89
N ALA A 234 -18.89 -37.01 -6.92
CA ALA A 234 -18.42 -36.58 -8.24
C ALA A 234 -19.35 -35.56 -8.90
N LEU A 235 -20.67 -35.79 -8.86
CA LEU A 235 -21.66 -34.88 -9.44
C LEU A 235 -21.70 -33.54 -8.69
N LEU A 236 -21.58 -33.58 -7.35
CA LEU A 236 -21.51 -32.40 -6.50
C LEU A 236 -20.19 -31.65 -6.62
N ALA A 237 -19.10 -32.28 -7.06
CA ALA A 237 -17.89 -31.57 -7.45
C ALA A 237 -18.03 -30.96 -8.86
N ALA A 238 -18.59 -31.72 -9.80
CA ALA A 238 -18.70 -31.35 -11.20
C ALA A 238 -19.59 -30.13 -11.44
N LEU A 239 -20.81 -30.13 -10.87
CA LEU A 239 -21.81 -29.10 -11.17
C LEU A 239 -21.38 -27.72 -10.66
N PRO A 240 -21.02 -27.52 -9.37
CA PRO A 240 -20.64 -26.20 -8.86
C PRO A 240 -19.40 -25.65 -9.57
N PHE A 241 -18.40 -26.49 -9.79
CA PHE A 241 -17.18 -26.07 -10.49
C PHE A 241 -17.45 -25.71 -11.94
N GLY A 242 -18.23 -26.53 -12.65
CA GLY A 242 -18.61 -26.26 -14.04
C GLY A 242 -19.48 -25.01 -14.20
N LEU A 243 -20.43 -24.78 -13.29
CA LEU A 243 -21.23 -23.56 -13.24
C LEU A 243 -20.36 -22.32 -12.99
N ALA A 244 -19.44 -22.40 -12.02
CA ALA A 244 -18.51 -21.31 -11.70
C ALA A 244 -17.64 -20.94 -12.90
N VAL A 245 -17.02 -21.93 -13.56
CA VAL A 245 -16.20 -21.71 -14.77
C VAL A 245 -17.05 -21.22 -15.94
N GLY A 246 -18.26 -21.75 -16.11
CA GLY A 246 -19.18 -21.34 -17.18
C GLY A 246 -19.59 -19.87 -17.05
N TRP A 247 -19.96 -19.44 -15.84
CA TRP A 247 -20.29 -18.04 -15.55
C TRP A 247 -19.11 -17.11 -15.63
N ARG A 248 -17.92 -17.54 -15.22
CA ARG A 248 -16.72 -16.71 -15.26
C ARG A 248 -16.25 -16.50 -16.69
N SER A 249 -16.09 -17.58 -17.45
CA SER A 249 -15.59 -17.54 -18.83
C SER A 249 -16.63 -17.04 -19.85
N GLN A 250 -17.87 -16.75 -19.43
CA GLN A 250 -19.02 -16.46 -20.30
C GLN A 250 -19.25 -17.54 -21.37
N SER A 251 -18.79 -18.77 -21.10
CA SER A 251 -18.81 -19.86 -22.07
C SER A 251 -19.21 -21.17 -21.39
N TRP A 252 -20.49 -21.51 -21.49
CA TRP A 252 -21.05 -22.73 -20.90
C TRP A 252 -20.34 -24.01 -21.36
N ARG A 253 -19.81 -24.02 -22.59
CA ARG A 253 -19.02 -25.16 -23.11
C ARG A 253 -17.77 -25.43 -22.27
N ARG A 254 -17.03 -24.38 -21.88
CA ARG A 254 -15.86 -24.53 -21.01
C ARG A 254 -16.27 -24.93 -19.60
N GLY A 255 -17.39 -24.40 -19.11
CA GLY A 255 -17.97 -24.79 -17.83
C GLY A 255 -18.31 -26.28 -17.76
N VAL A 256 -19.06 -26.80 -18.75
CA VAL A 256 -19.42 -28.22 -18.84
C VAL A 256 -18.17 -29.09 -18.94
N LEU A 257 -17.19 -28.72 -19.77
CA LEU A 257 -15.95 -29.47 -19.89
C LEU A 257 -15.16 -29.50 -18.56
N ALA A 258 -15.01 -28.36 -17.90
CA ALA A 258 -14.32 -28.27 -16.62
C ALA A 258 -15.03 -29.07 -15.52
N GLY A 259 -16.36 -28.98 -15.44
CA GLY A 259 -17.17 -29.76 -14.51
C GLY A 259 -17.04 -31.27 -14.77
N LEU A 260 -17.12 -31.70 -16.03
CA LEU A 260 -16.95 -33.10 -16.40
C LEU A 260 -15.56 -33.62 -16.02
N LEU A 261 -14.50 -32.86 -16.31
CA LEU A 261 -13.14 -33.24 -15.93
C LEU A 261 -12.99 -33.42 -14.41
N VAL A 262 -13.45 -32.44 -13.62
CA VAL A 262 -13.41 -32.52 -12.14
C VAL A 262 -14.25 -33.69 -11.63
N GLY A 263 -15.47 -33.85 -12.13
CA GLY A 263 -16.35 -34.97 -11.77
C GLY A 263 -15.72 -36.32 -12.08
N THR A 264 -15.18 -36.49 -13.28
CA THR A 264 -14.50 -37.73 -13.67
C THR A 264 -13.28 -38.03 -12.80
N ALA A 265 -12.51 -37.00 -12.43
CA ALA A 265 -11.34 -37.18 -11.57
C ALA A 265 -11.75 -37.63 -10.15
N VAL A 266 -12.80 -37.03 -9.59
CA VAL A 266 -13.35 -37.42 -8.28
C VAL A 266 -13.94 -38.83 -8.32
N TRP A 267 -14.69 -39.15 -9.38
CA TRP A 267 -15.29 -40.47 -9.56
C TRP A 267 -14.25 -41.58 -9.68
N LEU A 268 -13.26 -41.40 -10.56
CA LEU A 268 -12.18 -42.36 -10.75
C LEU A 268 -11.40 -42.59 -9.45
N ALA A 269 -11.16 -41.53 -8.69
CA ALA A 269 -10.44 -41.64 -7.43
C ALA A 269 -11.19 -42.40 -6.35
N GLY A 270 -12.52 -42.28 -6.29
CA GLY A 270 -13.33 -43.06 -5.35
C GLY A 270 -13.33 -44.56 -5.65
N GLY A 271 -12.97 -44.97 -6.86
CA GLY A 271 -12.80 -46.38 -7.24
C GLY A 271 -11.43 -46.99 -6.85
N VAL A 272 -10.46 -46.17 -6.44
CA VAL A 272 -9.12 -46.66 -6.08
C VAL A 272 -9.06 -47.01 -4.59
N PRO A 273 -8.62 -48.23 -4.22
CA PRO A 273 -8.50 -48.63 -2.81
C PRO A 273 -7.53 -47.75 -2.03
N SER A 274 -8.00 -47.18 -0.90
CA SER A 274 -7.22 -46.30 -0.01
C SER A 274 -6.03 -46.98 0.66
N ALA A 275 -6.00 -48.32 0.70
CA ALA A 275 -4.98 -49.10 1.40
C ALA A 275 -3.58 -49.02 0.74
N THR A 276 -3.48 -48.53 -0.49
CA THR A 276 -2.19 -48.33 -1.17
C THR A 276 -1.75 -46.88 -1.08
N ALA A 277 -0.43 -46.63 -1.06
CA ALA A 277 0.11 -45.26 -1.08
C ALA A 277 -0.39 -44.44 -2.28
N VAL A 278 -0.52 -45.10 -3.45
CA VAL A 278 -1.07 -44.50 -4.67
C VAL A 278 -2.56 -44.19 -4.49
N GLY A 279 -3.34 -45.11 -3.93
CA GLY A 279 -4.75 -44.90 -3.66
C GLY A 279 -5.02 -43.77 -2.67
N GLY A 280 -4.22 -43.67 -1.60
CA GLY A 280 -4.27 -42.54 -0.66
C GLY A 280 -3.98 -41.20 -1.35
N LEU A 281 -2.97 -41.14 -2.22
CA LEU A 281 -2.66 -39.94 -3.01
C LEU A 281 -3.83 -39.57 -3.94
N VAL A 282 -4.37 -40.54 -4.67
CA VAL A 282 -5.48 -40.33 -5.62
C VAL A 282 -6.74 -39.84 -4.89
N GLN A 283 -7.08 -40.43 -3.75
CA GLN A 283 -8.20 -39.98 -2.93
C GLN A 283 -7.97 -38.58 -2.35
N ALA A 284 -6.74 -38.26 -1.94
CA ALA A 284 -6.39 -36.90 -1.51
C ALA A 284 -6.59 -35.89 -2.66
N LEU A 285 -6.13 -36.20 -3.88
CA LEU A 285 -6.33 -35.33 -5.05
C LEU A 285 -7.83 -35.10 -5.34
N ALA A 286 -8.66 -36.14 -5.25
CA ALA A 286 -10.10 -36.01 -5.45
C ALA A 286 -10.79 -35.24 -4.33
N PHE A 287 -10.40 -35.46 -3.08
CA PHE A 287 -10.87 -34.65 -1.97
C PHE A 287 -10.55 -33.17 -2.22
N VAL A 288 -9.35 -32.85 -2.67
CA VAL A 288 -8.98 -31.47 -2.99
C VAL A 288 -9.76 -30.90 -4.18
N ALA A 289 -10.02 -31.71 -5.20
CA ALA A 289 -10.89 -31.30 -6.31
C ALA A 289 -12.33 -31.00 -5.84
N PHE A 290 -12.82 -31.75 -4.85
CA PHE A 290 -14.09 -31.46 -4.18
C PHE A 290 -14.04 -30.16 -3.37
N VAL A 291 -12.99 -29.92 -2.57
CA VAL A 291 -12.78 -28.63 -1.87
C VAL A 291 -12.80 -27.45 -2.85
N ALA A 292 -12.09 -27.60 -3.97
CA ALA A 292 -12.02 -26.62 -5.04
C ALA A 292 -13.40 -26.31 -5.63
N ALA A 293 -14.23 -27.32 -5.86
CA ALA A 293 -15.60 -27.16 -6.32
C ALA A 293 -16.47 -26.41 -5.31
N LEU A 294 -16.35 -26.76 -4.03
CA LEU A 294 -17.06 -26.08 -2.93
C LEU A 294 -16.63 -24.61 -2.77
N PHE A 295 -15.40 -24.25 -3.14
CA PHE A 295 -14.93 -22.87 -3.13
C PHE A 295 -15.44 -22.07 -4.33
N ALA A 296 -15.36 -22.66 -5.54
CA ALA A 296 -15.53 -21.94 -6.80
C ALA A 296 -16.90 -21.29 -6.97
N LEU A 297 -17.98 -22.02 -6.68
CA LEU A 297 -19.34 -21.53 -6.88
C LEU A 297 -19.70 -20.39 -5.90
N PRO A 298 -19.54 -20.55 -4.57
CA PRO A 298 -19.72 -19.45 -3.63
C PRO A 298 -18.89 -18.22 -3.96
N TYR A 299 -17.63 -18.41 -4.39
CA TYR A 299 -16.75 -17.32 -4.79
C TYR A 299 -17.37 -16.51 -5.94
N VAL A 300 -17.72 -17.15 -7.05
CA VAL A 300 -18.19 -16.45 -8.27
C VAL A 300 -19.52 -15.73 -8.02
N LEU A 301 -20.41 -16.32 -7.23
CA LEU A 301 -21.68 -15.70 -6.86
C LEU A 301 -21.48 -14.48 -5.97
N ALA A 302 -20.70 -14.61 -4.90
CA ALA A 302 -20.43 -13.50 -4.00
C ALA A 302 -19.62 -12.40 -4.70
N GLU A 303 -18.71 -12.74 -5.62
CA GLU A 303 -18.00 -11.75 -6.43
C GLU A 303 -18.93 -10.92 -7.31
N LYS A 304 -19.89 -11.56 -8.01
CA LYS A 304 -20.88 -10.83 -8.83
C LYS A 304 -21.76 -9.91 -7.98
N ILE A 305 -22.09 -10.34 -6.76
CA ILE A 305 -22.92 -9.56 -5.86
C ILE A 305 -22.11 -8.42 -5.24
N ALA A 306 -20.91 -8.67 -4.74
CA ALA A 306 -20.26 -7.81 -3.75
C ALA A 306 -18.79 -7.45 -4.06
N GLY A 307 -18.23 -7.97 -5.14
CA GLY A 307 -16.84 -7.76 -5.53
C GLY A 307 -15.89 -8.89 -5.10
N THR A 308 -14.66 -8.83 -5.61
CA THR A 308 -13.63 -9.88 -5.52
C THR A 308 -13.32 -10.34 -4.09
N TRP A 309 -13.20 -9.42 -3.14
CA TRP A 309 -12.90 -9.76 -1.75
C TRP A 309 -14.06 -10.49 -1.05
N ALA A 310 -15.31 -10.14 -1.38
CA ALA A 310 -16.49 -10.84 -0.86
C ALA A 310 -16.56 -12.24 -1.46
N GLY A 311 -16.20 -12.39 -2.74
CA GLY A 311 -15.91 -13.69 -3.37
C GLY A 311 -14.91 -14.52 -2.57
N GLY A 312 -13.76 -13.94 -2.22
CA GLY A 312 -12.71 -14.62 -1.44
C GLY A 312 -13.19 -15.12 -0.07
N LEU A 313 -13.91 -14.28 0.68
CA LEU A 313 -14.50 -14.64 1.97
C LEU A 313 -15.59 -15.71 1.83
N ALA A 314 -16.51 -15.54 0.89
CA ALA A 314 -17.61 -16.46 0.71
C ALA A 314 -17.14 -17.83 0.19
N GLY A 315 -16.17 -17.85 -0.72
CA GLY A 315 -15.53 -19.05 -1.22
C GLY A 315 -14.85 -19.85 -0.11
N SER A 316 -14.03 -19.19 0.70
CA SER A 316 -13.26 -19.84 1.78
C SER A 316 -14.13 -20.31 2.93
N LEU A 317 -15.08 -19.49 3.38
CA LEU A 317 -15.97 -19.84 4.48
C LEU A 317 -17.05 -20.82 4.04
N GLY A 318 -17.59 -20.64 2.83
CA GLY A 318 -18.54 -21.58 2.23
C GLY A 318 -17.91 -22.96 2.05
N SER A 319 -16.69 -23.04 1.52
CA SER A 319 -16.00 -24.33 1.37
C SER A 319 -15.62 -24.94 2.72
N GLY A 320 -15.12 -24.14 3.67
CA GLY A 320 -14.82 -24.59 5.02
C GLY A 320 -16.03 -25.17 5.75
N ALA A 321 -17.16 -24.45 5.69
CA ALA A 321 -18.41 -24.88 6.31
C ALA A 321 -19.01 -26.11 5.62
N GLY A 322 -18.95 -26.16 4.28
CA GLY A 322 -19.36 -27.34 3.51
C GLY A 322 -18.52 -28.57 3.84
N LEU A 323 -17.19 -28.42 3.91
CA LEU A 323 -16.28 -29.50 4.30
C LEU A 323 -16.48 -29.95 5.73
N PHE A 324 -16.72 -29.03 6.65
CA PHE A 324 -17.03 -29.36 8.04
C PHE A 324 -18.29 -30.23 8.13
N LEU A 325 -19.38 -29.86 7.43
CA LEU A 325 -20.60 -30.66 7.39
C LEU A 325 -20.40 -32.03 6.73
N PHE A 326 -19.55 -32.10 5.71
CA PHE A 326 -19.21 -33.35 5.03
C PHE A 326 -18.36 -34.28 5.91
N ALA A 327 -17.33 -33.75 6.56
CA ALA A 327 -16.35 -34.53 7.30
C ALA A 327 -16.80 -34.93 8.71
N THR A 328 -17.82 -34.25 9.27
CA THR A 328 -18.24 -34.48 10.66
C THR A 328 -19.64 -35.07 10.76
N ASN A 329 -19.75 -36.23 11.42
CA ASN A 329 -21.03 -36.93 11.64
C ASN A 329 -21.87 -36.32 12.78
N GLY A 330 -21.75 -35.02 13.04
CA GLY A 330 -22.36 -34.34 14.19
C GLY A 330 -21.37 -33.97 15.30
N ALA A 331 -20.09 -33.75 14.94
CA ALA A 331 -19.06 -33.31 15.87
C ALA A 331 -19.37 -31.93 16.48
N ALA A 332 -18.64 -31.57 17.53
CA ALA A 332 -18.77 -30.29 18.21
C ALA A 332 -18.64 -29.11 17.21
N TYR A 333 -19.76 -28.48 16.89
CA TYR A 333 -19.84 -27.27 16.06
C TYR A 333 -19.09 -26.10 16.70
N GLY A 334 -18.97 -26.09 18.03
CA GLY A 334 -18.32 -25.05 18.82
C GLY A 334 -16.89 -24.74 18.37
N PRO A 335 -15.97 -25.72 18.36
CA PRO A 335 -14.61 -25.54 17.86
C PRO A 335 -14.54 -25.01 16.43
N PHE A 336 -15.26 -25.60 15.48
CA PHE A 336 -15.23 -25.13 14.08
C PHE A 336 -15.64 -23.65 13.96
N LEU A 337 -16.75 -23.26 14.60
CA LEU A 337 -17.21 -21.88 14.59
C LEU A 337 -16.22 -20.94 15.30
N SER A 338 -15.67 -21.36 16.44
CA SER A 338 -14.74 -20.54 17.22
C SER A 338 -13.43 -20.30 16.48
N PHE A 339 -12.81 -21.36 15.95
CA PHE A 339 -11.57 -21.27 15.18
C PHE A 339 -11.79 -20.66 13.79
N GLY A 340 -12.96 -20.87 13.18
CA GLY A 340 -13.39 -20.18 11.96
C GLY A 340 -13.48 -18.68 12.17
N LEU A 341 -14.24 -18.24 13.17
CA LEU A 341 -14.35 -16.83 13.54
C LEU A 341 -12.99 -16.24 13.92
N ALA A 342 -12.18 -16.95 14.70
CA ALA A 342 -10.84 -16.52 15.06
C ALA A 342 -9.94 -16.35 13.81
N GLY A 343 -9.98 -17.29 12.86
CA GLY A 343 -9.25 -17.21 11.60
C GLY A 343 -9.69 -16.03 10.74
N ILE A 344 -11.01 -15.80 10.62
CA ILE A 344 -11.59 -14.65 9.90
C ILE A 344 -11.10 -13.36 10.56
N LEU A 345 -11.28 -13.23 11.87
CA LEU A 345 -10.89 -12.04 12.63
C LEU A 345 -9.39 -11.78 12.48
N LEU A 346 -8.55 -12.82 12.58
CA LEU A 346 -7.11 -12.71 12.43
C LEU A 346 -6.72 -12.19 11.04
N GLY A 347 -7.32 -12.71 9.97
CA GLY A 347 -7.02 -12.26 8.62
C GLY A 347 -7.66 -10.91 8.25
N LEU A 348 -8.86 -10.59 8.72
CA LEU A 348 -9.48 -9.25 8.54
C LEU A 348 -8.69 -8.16 9.27
N THR A 349 -8.21 -8.46 10.47
CA THR A 349 -7.41 -7.53 11.28
C THR A 349 -5.93 -7.53 10.87
N LEU A 350 -5.49 -8.41 9.97
CA LEU A 350 -4.11 -8.49 9.47
C LEU A 350 -3.60 -7.12 8.99
N ALA A 351 -4.41 -6.39 8.25
CA ALA A 351 -4.04 -5.06 7.76
C ALA A 351 -3.83 -4.00 8.86
N TRP A 352 -4.23 -4.29 10.10
CA TRP A 352 -4.13 -3.41 11.27
C TRP A 352 -2.98 -3.81 12.17
N TRP A 353 -2.87 -5.09 12.54
CA TRP A 353 -1.81 -5.55 13.43
C TRP A 353 -0.49 -5.82 12.70
N ARG A 354 -0.51 -6.17 11.41
CA ARG A 354 0.73 -6.41 10.64
C ARG A 354 1.67 -5.19 10.65
N PRO A 355 1.22 -3.95 10.37
CA PRO A 355 2.06 -2.76 10.52
C PRO A 355 2.69 -2.64 11.90
N VAL A 356 1.93 -2.94 12.96
CA VAL A 356 2.40 -2.84 14.35
C VAL A 356 3.43 -3.91 14.67
N LEU A 357 3.16 -5.16 14.29
CA LEU A 357 4.04 -6.31 14.56
C LEU A 357 5.35 -6.22 13.78
N LEU A 358 5.31 -5.75 12.53
CA LEU A 358 6.51 -5.60 11.70
C LEU A 358 7.28 -4.32 12.01
N TYR A 359 6.65 -3.29 12.57
CA TYR A 359 7.29 -1.99 12.85
C TYR A 359 8.65 -2.05 13.55
N PRO A 360 8.85 -2.80 14.65
CA PRO A 360 10.15 -2.86 15.31
C PRO A 360 11.24 -3.40 14.38
N PHE A 361 10.92 -4.43 13.58
CA PHE A 361 11.86 -4.99 12.60
C PHE A 361 12.15 -4.01 11.47
N LEU A 362 11.13 -3.29 10.98
CA LEU A 362 11.29 -2.27 9.95
C LEU A 362 12.13 -1.08 10.44
N ILE A 363 11.95 -0.64 11.69
CA ILE A 363 12.79 0.41 12.30
C ILE A 363 14.24 -0.04 12.35
N VAL A 364 14.51 -1.25 12.85
CA VAL A 364 15.87 -1.79 12.94
C VAL A 364 16.51 -1.86 11.55
N TRP A 365 15.79 -2.39 10.56
CA TRP A 365 16.23 -2.43 9.18
C TRP A 365 16.56 -1.05 8.61
N ASN A 366 15.63 -0.09 8.74
CA ASN A 366 15.82 1.27 8.25
C ASN A 366 16.99 1.97 8.96
N ARG A 367 17.17 1.75 10.27
CA ARG A 367 18.29 2.29 11.03
C ARG A 367 19.63 1.73 10.56
N ILE A 368 19.70 0.44 10.27
CA ILE A 368 20.90 -0.19 9.68
C ILE A 368 21.22 0.47 8.33
N LEU A 369 20.22 0.65 7.45
CA LEU A 369 20.42 1.31 6.16
C LEU A 369 20.93 2.75 6.32
N TYR A 370 20.33 3.52 7.25
CA TYR A 370 20.77 4.88 7.55
C TYR A 370 22.22 4.91 8.06
N GLN A 371 22.58 4.06 9.03
CA GLN A 371 23.94 3.99 9.56
C GLN A 371 24.96 3.59 8.50
N LEU A 372 24.62 2.64 7.62
CA LEU A 372 25.47 2.25 6.50
C LEU A 372 25.68 3.40 5.51
N ASP A 373 24.66 4.23 5.27
CA ASP A 373 24.81 5.41 4.43
C ASP A 373 25.63 6.51 5.13
N VAL A 374 25.45 6.75 6.43
CA VAL A 374 26.27 7.71 7.19
C VAL A 374 27.75 7.32 7.15
N GLN A 375 28.09 6.05 7.35
CA GLN A 375 29.46 5.56 7.26
C GLN A 375 30.08 5.73 5.86
N ARG A 376 29.24 5.85 4.82
CA ARG A 376 29.66 6.04 3.42
C ARG A 376 29.70 7.51 3.00
N VAL A 377 29.58 8.47 3.92
CA VAL A 377 29.58 9.92 3.57
C VAL A 377 30.86 10.34 2.85
N GLY A 378 32.01 9.75 3.17
CA GLY A 378 33.29 10.03 2.49
C GLY A 378 33.43 9.42 1.08
N GLN A 379 32.52 8.55 0.63
CA GLN A 379 32.66 7.78 -0.61
C GLN A 379 31.58 8.21 -1.62
N LYS A 380 31.76 9.40 -2.22
CA LYS A 380 30.80 10.01 -3.19
C LYS A 380 30.46 9.11 -4.39
N GLU A 381 31.33 8.18 -4.76
CA GLU A 381 31.09 7.22 -5.85
C GLU A 381 30.07 6.14 -5.47
N LYS A 382 29.88 5.86 -4.17
CA LYS A 382 28.96 4.82 -3.71
C LYS A 382 27.54 5.35 -3.62
N ARG A 383 26.63 4.62 -4.26
CA ARG A 383 25.21 4.97 -4.35
C ARG A 383 24.53 4.90 -2.97
N PRO A 384 23.56 5.80 -2.70
CA PRO A 384 22.77 5.76 -1.48
C PRO A 384 21.90 4.49 -1.42
N LEU A 385 21.68 3.98 -0.20
CA LEU A 385 20.88 2.79 0.07
C LEU A 385 19.40 3.09 0.30
N LEU A 386 18.99 4.37 0.23
CA LEU A 386 17.62 4.83 0.46
C LEU A 386 16.56 4.00 -0.29
N ARG A 387 16.84 3.55 -1.52
CA ARG A 387 15.93 2.68 -2.31
C ARG A 387 15.46 1.39 -1.61
N TRP A 388 16.20 0.90 -0.61
CA TRP A 388 15.86 -0.31 0.15
C TRP A 388 15.05 -0.02 1.42
N HIS A 389 14.82 1.26 1.71
CA HIS A 389 14.03 1.69 2.86
C HIS A 389 12.57 1.24 2.72
N SER A 390 11.96 0.82 3.83
CA SER A 390 10.60 0.27 3.85
C SER A 390 9.51 1.22 3.34
N ALA A 391 9.78 2.53 3.39
CA ALA A 391 8.92 3.56 2.81
C ALA A 391 8.63 3.38 1.31
N PHE A 392 9.49 2.67 0.56
CA PHE A 392 9.36 2.50 -0.89
C PHE A 392 8.78 1.15 -1.31
N TRP A 393 8.50 0.25 -0.34
CA TRP A 393 8.01 -1.09 -0.66
C TRP A 393 6.94 -1.63 0.29
N ASP A 394 6.72 -1.05 1.48
CA ASP A 394 5.60 -1.42 2.37
C ASP A 394 4.48 -0.38 2.31
N GLU A 395 3.55 -0.56 1.37
CA GLU A 395 2.41 0.35 1.18
C GLU A 395 1.42 0.36 2.35
N PHE A 396 1.40 -0.71 3.13
CA PHE A 396 0.44 -0.85 4.21
C PHE A 396 0.91 -0.20 5.50
N GLN A 397 2.18 0.25 5.58
CA GLN A 397 2.72 0.90 6.76
C GLN A 397 2.05 2.26 6.99
N ARG A 398 1.21 2.33 8.03
CA ARG A 398 0.50 3.54 8.45
C ARG A 398 1.28 4.37 9.46
N LEU A 399 2.14 3.73 10.24
CA LEU A 399 2.92 4.40 11.26
C LEU A 399 4.05 5.21 10.61
N PRO A 400 4.37 6.39 11.14
CA PRO A 400 5.48 7.19 10.65
C PRO A 400 6.80 6.43 10.81
N LEU A 401 7.56 6.31 9.73
CA LEU A 401 8.89 5.68 9.77
C LEU A 401 9.92 6.68 10.30
N LEU A 402 10.34 6.50 11.55
CA LEU A 402 11.29 7.40 12.23
C LEU A 402 12.59 7.55 11.43
N ASN A 403 13.16 8.76 11.43
CA ASN A 403 14.41 9.15 10.74
C ASN A 403 14.38 9.07 9.21
N LEU A 404 13.22 8.85 8.59
CA LEU A 404 13.11 8.87 7.12
C LEU A 404 13.46 10.25 6.55
N ASP A 405 13.04 11.32 7.20
CA ASP A 405 13.39 12.70 6.85
C ASP A 405 14.90 12.94 6.90
N ALA A 406 15.58 12.51 7.96
CA ALA A 406 17.04 12.58 8.06
C ALA A 406 17.75 11.76 6.98
N HIS A 407 17.24 10.58 6.62
CA HIS A 407 17.81 9.75 5.55
C HIS A 407 17.61 10.38 4.17
N ILE A 408 16.48 11.05 3.94
CA ILE A 408 16.23 11.83 2.72
C ILE A 408 17.23 12.99 2.63
N LEU A 409 17.41 13.77 3.69
CA LEU A 409 18.36 14.89 3.73
C LEU A 409 19.79 14.42 3.44
N LEU A 410 20.24 13.34 4.10
CA LEU A 410 21.54 12.71 3.83
C LEU A 410 21.68 12.27 2.36
N THR A 411 20.60 11.80 1.76
CA THR A 411 20.59 11.39 0.35
C THR A 411 20.68 12.60 -0.58
N ILE A 412 20.04 13.72 -0.23
CA ILE A 412 20.09 14.98 -0.99
C ILE A 412 21.49 15.59 -0.96
N GLU A 413 22.15 15.57 0.20
CA GLU A 413 23.54 16.01 0.35
C GLU A 413 24.50 15.22 -0.56
N LYS A 414 24.25 13.93 -0.75
CA LYS A 414 25.06 13.08 -1.64
C LYS A 414 24.67 13.21 -3.11
N ASN A 415 23.37 13.23 -3.39
CA ASN A 415 22.80 13.26 -4.73
C ASN A 415 21.43 13.94 -4.71
N LEU A 416 21.44 15.24 -5.02
CA LEU A 416 20.25 16.08 -5.08
C LEU A 416 19.14 15.50 -5.98
N ALA A 417 19.51 14.97 -7.15
CA ALA A 417 18.53 14.44 -8.10
C ALA A 417 17.83 13.18 -7.56
N GLU A 418 18.58 12.31 -6.89
CA GLU A 418 18.03 11.09 -6.29
C GLU A 418 17.11 11.41 -5.11
N GLY A 419 17.54 12.29 -4.21
CA GLY A 419 16.72 12.70 -3.06
C GLY A 419 15.44 13.44 -3.46
N ARG A 420 15.49 14.34 -4.45
CA ARG A 420 14.27 14.99 -4.98
C ARG A 420 13.29 13.99 -5.60
N THR A 421 13.80 12.98 -6.30
CA THR A 421 12.94 11.91 -6.87
C THR A 421 12.28 11.10 -5.75
N ALA A 422 13.04 10.76 -4.70
CA ALA A 422 12.50 10.05 -3.54
C ALA A 422 11.44 10.88 -2.80
N MET A 423 11.67 12.18 -2.60
CA MET A 423 10.68 13.09 -2.01
C MET A 423 9.40 13.16 -2.83
N ALA A 424 9.51 13.36 -4.15
CA ALA A 424 8.36 13.42 -5.05
C ALA A 424 7.50 12.15 -5.00
N TYR A 425 8.15 10.97 -4.94
CA TYR A 425 7.44 9.71 -4.71
C TYR A 425 6.71 9.71 -3.35
N LEU A 426 7.41 10.07 -2.27
CA LEU A 426 6.86 10.01 -0.90
C LEU A 426 5.69 10.97 -0.68
N THR A 427 5.62 12.10 -1.38
CA THR A 427 4.47 13.04 -1.31
C THR A 427 3.14 12.37 -1.65
N GLY A 428 3.13 11.38 -2.56
CA GLY A 428 1.94 10.60 -2.91
C GLY A 428 1.62 9.45 -1.94
N THR A 429 2.49 9.18 -0.96
CA THR A 429 2.37 8.05 -0.04
C THR A 429 1.84 8.47 1.34
N ARG A 430 1.58 7.48 2.20
CA ARG A 430 1.28 7.72 3.63
C ARG A 430 2.43 8.35 4.40
N GLN A 431 3.66 8.26 3.88
CA GLN A 431 4.87 8.84 4.48
C GLN A 431 5.15 10.27 4.00
N ARG A 432 4.15 10.96 3.45
CA ARG A 432 4.25 12.38 2.99
C ARG A 432 4.83 13.33 4.05
N TRP A 433 4.63 13.04 5.34
CA TRP A 433 5.14 13.85 6.44
C TRP A 433 6.68 13.95 6.41
N ALA A 434 7.38 12.88 5.99
CA ALA A 434 8.84 12.87 5.94
C ALA A 434 9.37 13.68 4.77
N ALA A 435 8.68 13.65 3.62
CA ALA A 435 8.99 14.52 2.49
C ALA A 435 8.75 15.99 2.86
N GLN A 436 7.66 16.30 3.57
CA GLN A 436 7.38 17.64 4.07
C GLN A 436 8.42 18.12 5.08
N SER A 437 8.79 17.27 6.05
CA SER A 437 9.84 17.57 7.04
C SER A 437 11.19 17.85 6.36
N ALA A 438 11.60 17.00 5.43
CA ALA A 438 12.83 17.19 4.66
C ALA A 438 12.80 18.47 3.80
N GLN A 439 11.67 18.79 3.18
CA GLN A 439 11.52 20.04 2.42
C GLN A 439 11.63 21.27 3.32
N ILE A 440 10.98 21.27 4.49
CA ILE A 440 11.05 22.38 5.45
C ILE A 440 12.50 22.60 5.91
N GLU A 441 13.24 21.52 6.21
CA GLU A 441 14.65 21.63 6.62
C GLU A 441 15.56 22.09 5.48
N LEU A 442 15.29 21.69 4.23
CA LEU A 442 16.00 22.23 3.07
C LEU A 442 15.76 23.73 2.87
N ASP A 443 14.51 24.15 2.96
CA ASP A 443 14.15 25.58 2.85
C ASP A 443 14.79 26.36 4.00
N ALA A 444 14.79 25.82 5.22
CA ALA A 444 15.47 26.42 6.37
C ALA A 444 16.97 26.60 6.13
N ARG A 445 17.67 25.58 5.61
CA ARG A 445 19.10 25.68 5.25
C ARG A 445 19.36 26.68 4.14
N GLN A 446 18.47 26.76 3.15
CA GLN A 446 18.59 27.74 2.07
C GLN A 446 18.49 29.18 2.61
N LEU A 447 17.58 29.43 3.55
CA LEU A 447 17.44 30.73 4.21
C LEU A 447 18.65 31.04 5.13
N GLU A 448 19.18 30.02 5.80
CA GLU A 448 20.35 30.12 6.68
C GLU A 448 21.64 30.46 5.91
N TRP A 449 21.78 30.00 4.67
CA TRP A 449 22.93 30.31 3.80
C TRP A 449 22.91 31.70 3.17
N CYS A 450 21.87 32.51 3.39
CA CYS A 450 21.87 33.90 2.94
C CYS A 450 22.79 34.74 3.83
N GLU A 451 23.90 35.21 3.28
CA GLU A 451 24.90 36.06 3.96
C GLU A 451 24.75 37.55 3.58
N THR A 452 24.01 37.86 2.52
CA THR A 452 23.88 39.24 2.00
C THR A 452 22.44 39.60 1.69
N ALA A 453 22.11 40.89 1.74
CA ALA A 453 20.77 41.40 1.40
C ALA A 453 20.35 41.02 -0.04
N VAL A 454 21.30 40.92 -0.97
CA VAL A 454 21.03 40.48 -2.36
C VAL A 454 20.62 39.02 -2.41
N GLN A 455 21.32 38.13 -1.68
CA GLN A 455 20.93 36.72 -1.58
C GLN A 455 19.57 36.56 -0.90
N ILE A 456 19.27 37.36 0.12
CA ILE A 456 17.95 37.39 0.76
C ILE A 456 16.88 37.77 -0.26
N ALA A 457 17.11 38.78 -1.12
CA ALA A 457 16.18 39.18 -2.17
C ALA A 457 15.92 38.07 -3.21
N GLU A 458 16.92 37.26 -3.54
CA GLU A 458 16.83 36.23 -4.58
C GLU A 458 16.22 34.90 -4.11
N VAL A 459 16.04 34.69 -2.80
CA VAL A 459 15.66 33.37 -2.27
C VAL A 459 14.17 33.02 -2.45
N HIS A 460 13.28 34.01 -2.59
CA HIS A 460 11.82 33.82 -2.66
C HIS A 460 11.30 32.82 -3.72
N PRO A 461 11.86 32.69 -4.94
CA PRO A 461 11.34 31.76 -5.96
C PRO A 461 11.63 30.29 -5.62
N GLY A 462 12.59 30.03 -4.73
CA GLY A 462 13.04 28.67 -4.39
C GLY A 462 12.30 28.03 -3.22
N LEU A 463 11.51 28.80 -2.45
CA LEU A 463 10.85 28.32 -1.23
C LEU A 463 9.55 27.57 -1.56
N ALA A 464 9.34 26.39 -0.96
CA ALA A 464 8.15 25.56 -1.20
C ALA A 464 6.90 26.01 -0.41
N ALA A 465 6.74 27.32 -0.20
CA ALA A 465 5.74 27.93 0.67
C ALA A 465 4.27 27.64 0.25
N GLY A 466 4.04 27.25 -1.01
CA GLY A 466 2.73 26.85 -1.56
C GLY A 466 2.38 25.37 -1.38
N ASP A 467 3.38 24.49 -1.38
CA ASP A 467 3.20 23.03 -1.48
C ASP A 467 3.10 22.32 -0.12
N LEU A 468 3.44 23.04 0.96
CA LEU A 468 3.49 22.50 2.31
C LEU A 468 2.16 22.68 3.06
N VAL A 469 1.77 21.65 3.80
CA VAL A 469 0.57 21.67 4.66
C VAL A 469 0.99 21.90 6.10
N GLY A 470 0.39 22.90 6.77
CA GLY A 470 0.60 23.17 8.20
C GLY A 470 1.29 24.49 8.51
N PRO A 471 1.67 24.74 9.78
CA PRO A 471 2.16 26.05 10.22
C PRO A 471 3.51 26.46 9.62
N ALA A 472 4.36 25.48 9.28
CA ALA A 472 5.62 25.74 8.59
C ALA A 472 5.42 26.43 7.23
N SER A 473 4.29 26.18 6.54
CA SER A 473 4.02 26.87 5.28
C SER A 473 3.68 28.35 5.51
N ALA A 474 3.00 28.70 6.60
CA ALA A 474 2.77 30.09 6.97
C ALA A 474 4.09 30.82 7.26
N LEU A 475 5.01 30.19 8.00
CA LEU A 475 6.33 30.74 8.25
C LEU A 475 7.12 30.95 6.95
N LEU A 476 7.18 29.94 6.08
CA LEU A 476 7.88 30.04 4.80
C LEU A 476 7.26 31.10 3.87
N ARG A 477 5.93 31.30 3.92
CA ARG A 477 5.26 32.41 3.22
C ARG A 477 5.69 33.76 3.79
N SER A 478 5.84 33.90 5.11
CA SER A 478 6.34 35.13 5.72
C SER A 478 7.77 35.44 5.28
N PHE A 479 8.67 34.45 5.28
CA PHE A 479 10.04 34.62 4.75
C PHE A 479 10.07 34.93 3.26
N SER A 480 9.23 34.28 2.45
CA SER A 480 9.10 34.55 1.01
C SER A 480 8.63 35.98 0.73
N ARG A 481 7.65 36.48 1.51
CA ARG A 481 7.20 37.88 1.44
C ARG A 481 8.31 38.85 1.83
N LEU A 482 9.00 38.60 2.94
CA LEU A 482 10.13 39.43 3.39
C LEU A 482 11.23 39.48 2.33
N SER A 483 11.58 38.34 1.71
CA SER A 483 12.53 38.28 0.61
C SER A 483 12.08 39.14 -0.59
N THR A 484 10.80 39.13 -0.93
CA THR A 484 10.22 39.97 -2.00
C THR A 484 10.27 41.46 -1.63
N ASP A 485 10.00 41.80 -0.37
CA ASP A 485 10.09 43.17 0.14
C ASP A 485 11.55 43.67 0.10
N VAL A 486 12.53 42.83 0.45
CA VAL A 486 13.97 43.15 0.32
C VAL A 486 14.34 43.38 -1.15
N ALA A 487 13.84 42.53 -2.06
CA ALA A 487 14.07 42.71 -3.49
C ALA A 487 13.50 44.05 -4.00
N ALA A 488 12.31 44.43 -3.56
CA ALA A 488 11.69 45.72 -3.89
C ALA A 488 12.43 46.90 -3.27
N ALA A 489 12.99 46.74 -2.05
CA ALA A 489 13.79 47.75 -1.38
C ALA A 489 15.12 47.99 -2.10
N LEU A 490 15.80 46.92 -2.54
CA LEU A 490 17.05 47.02 -3.29
C LEU A 490 16.88 47.57 -4.71
N GLN A 491 15.67 47.50 -5.29
CA GLN A 491 15.35 48.08 -6.61
C GLN A 491 15.05 49.58 -6.59
N GLN A 492 14.98 50.23 -5.41
CA GLN A 492 14.74 51.68 -5.33
C GLN A 492 15.91 52.48 -5.90
N GLU A 493 15.64 53.57 -6.62
CA GLU A 493 16.67 54.33 -7.34
C GLU A 493 17.58 55.15 -6.42
N SER A 494 17.02 55.74 -5.35
CA SER A 494 17.78 56.60 -4.42
C SER A 494 18.22 55.82 -3.17
N ALA A 495 19.41 56.11 -2.64
CA ALA A 495 19.91 55.54 -1.40
C ALA A 495 18.97 55.80 -0.20
N TYR A 496 18.37 56.99 -0.13
CA TYR A 496 17.34 57.33 0.86
C TYR A 496 16.13 56.38 0.83
N ASN A 497 15.49 56.21 -0.35
CA ASN A 497 14.35 55.30 -0.49
C ASN A 497 14.73 53.83 -0.23
N GLN A 498 15.94 53.40 -0.61
CA GLN A 498 16.45 52.07 -0.24
C GLN A 498 16.51 51.93 1.29
N ARG A 499 17.08 52.91 2.00
CA ARG A 499 17.16 52.89 3.46
C ARG A 499 15.79 52.84 4.12
N LEU A 500 14.87 53.69 3.68
CA LEU A 500 13.49 53.74 4.22
C LEU A 500 12.76 52.41 4.01
N ALA A 501 12.86 51.83 2.82
CA ALA A 501 12.25 50.54 2.51
C ALA A 501 12.87 49.38 3.32
N LEU A 502 14.21 49.36 3.48
CA LEU A 502 14.90 48.36 4.29
C LEU A 502 14.54 48.47 5.78
N HIS A 503 14.34 49.68 6.32
CA HIS A 503 13.86 49.86 7.70
C HIS A 503 12.48 49.23 7.91
N ALA A 504 11.56 49.39 6.95
CA ALA A 504 10.25 48.76 7.03
C ALA A 504 10.33 47.22 6.99
N VAL A 505 11.32 46.65 6.29
CA VAL A 505 11.59 45.20 6.32
C VAL A 505 12.14 44.78 7.70
N GLU A 506 13.05 45.56 8.28
CA GLU A 506 13.59 45.29 9.62
C GLU A 506 12.48 45.26 10.68
N ASP A 507 11.56 46.22 10.65
CA ASP A 507 10.40 46.28 11.55
C ASP A 507 9.49 45.03 11.42
N ARG A 508 9.33 44.51 10.19
CA ARG A 508 8.57 43.27 9.94
C ARG A 508 9.31 42.03 10.45
N LEU A 509 10.63 41.96 10.26
CA LEU A 509 11.48 40.91 10.82
C LEU A 509 11.41 40.90 12.35
N ASP A 510 11.31 42.07 12.98
CA ASP A 510 11.11 42.21 14.43
C ASP A 510 9.76 41.71 14.90
N GLY A 511 8.70 42.04 14.15
CA GLY A 511 7.39 41.45 14.36
C GLY A 511 7.46 39.92 14.33
N LEU A 512 8.06 39.36 13.26
CA LEU A 512 8.21 37.92 13.08
C LEU A 512 9.05 37.28 14.20
N LEU A 513 10.15 37.90 14.62
CA LEU A 513 10.99 37.41 15.72
C LEU A 513 10.23 37.36 17.05
N ARG A 514 9.41 38.38 17.35
CA ARG A 514 8.57 38.40 18.56
C ARG A 514 7.51 37.31 18.50
N GLU A 515 6.89 37.09 17.35
CA GLU A 515 5.94 35.99 17.12
C GLU A 515 6.59 34.62 17.32
N LEU A 516 7.76 34.40 16.69
CA LEU A 516 8.55 33.16 16.84
C LEU A 516 9.06 32.95 18.28
N THR A 517 9.23 34.02 19.04
CA THR A 517 9.63 33.94 20.46
C THR A 517 8.48 33.52 21.35
N ARG A 518 7.25 33.96 21.02
CA ARG A 518 6.02 33.65 21.75
C ARG A 518 5.39 32.31 21.33
N SER A 519 5.67 31.86 20.11
CA SER A 519 5.12 30.62 19.57
C SER A 519 5.75 29.39 20.22
N ASN A 520 4.91 28.40 20.56
CA ASN A 520 5.33 27.07 21.02
C ASN A 520 5.41 26.05 19.88
N GLU A 521 5.38 26.51 18.62
CA GLU A 521 5.45 25.61 17.48
C GLU A 521 6.83 24.93 17.35
N PRO A 522 6.88 23.65 16.94
CA PRO A 522 8.14 22.89 16.84
C PRO A 522 9.18 23.56 15.93
N TYR A 523 8.72 24.19 14.85
CA TYR A 523 9.58 24.84 13.87
C TYR A 523 10.05 26.24 14.31
N ALA A 524 9.37 26.88 15.26
CA ALA A 524 9.72 28.24 15.68
C ALA A 524 11.16 28.34 16.20
N ALA A 525 11.63 27.31 16.91
CA ALA A 525 13.00 27.23 17.40
C ALA A 525 14.04 27.18 16.27
N ARG A 526 13.75 26.52 15.15
CA ARG A 526 14.66 26.40 13.99
C ARG A 526 14.73 27.69 13.17
N PHE A 527 13.61 28.38 12.98
CA PHE A 527 13.55 29.61 12.15
C PHE A 527 13.92 30.90 12.90
N ARG A 528 13.88 30.90 14.24
CA ARG A 528 14.28 32.06 15.06
C ARG A 528 15.71 32.56 14.77
N PRO A 529 16.77 31.72 14.78
CA PRO A 529 18.12 32.20 14.48
C PRO A 529 18.25 32.73 13.05
N ILE A 530 17.50 32.16 12.10
CA ILE A 530 17.49 32.61 10.70
C ILE A 530 16.92 34.03 10.59
N ALA A 531 15.76 34.29 11.22
CA ALA A 531 15.17 35.63 11.23
C ALA A 531 16.09 36.66 11.92
N ALA A 532 16.78 36.27 12.99
CA ALA A 532 17.73 37.14 13.68
C ALA A 532 18.94 37.47 12.79
N ASN A 533 19.48 36.48 12.07
CA ASN A 533 20.57 36.68 11.13
C ASN A 533 20.15 37.60 9.97
N TRP A 534 18.97 37.39 9.40
CA TRP A 534 18.44 38.26 8.35
C TRP A 534 18.25 39.70 8.82
N ARG A 535 17.74 39.89 10.04
CA ARG A 535 17.63 41.22 10.65
C ARG A 535 19.00 41.91 10.72
N HIS A 536 20.03 41.20 11.19
CA HIS A 536 21.39 41.71 11.27
C HIS A 536 21.93 42.11 9.87
N ILE A 537 21.79 41.23 8.88
CA ILE A 537 22.26 41.49 7.50
C ILE A 537 21.57 42.72 6.88
N ILE A 538 20.26 42.85 7.08
CA ILE A 538 19.49 43.99 6.56
C ILE A 538 19.84 45.28 7.29
N GLY A 539 19.97 45.23 8.62
CA GLY A 539 20.41 46.36 9.44
C GLY A 539 21.80 46.87 9.04
N ASP A 540 22.76 45.96 8.86
CA ASP A 540 24.12 46.31 8.39
C ASP A 540 24.10 46.99 7.02
N LYS A 541 23.27 46.49 6.09
CA LYS A 541 23.13 47.12 4.77
C LYS A 541 22.50 48.50 4.87
N GLY A 542 21.48 48.67 5.73
CA GLY A 542 20.87 49.97 6.02
C GLY A 542 21.85 50.98 6.61
N ALA A 543 22.70 50.55 7.54
CA ALA A 543 23.72 51.40 8.16
C ALA A 543 24.79 51.86 7.14
N ARG A 544 25.26 50.97 6.27
CA ARG A 544 26.21 51.35 5.19
C ARG A 544 25.62 52.37 4.22
N LEU A 545 24.34 52.22 3.88
CA LEU A 545 23.65 53.21 3.04
C LEU A 545 23.52 54.57 3.74
N ALA A 546 23.34 54.59 5.07
CA ALA A 546 23.32 55.84 5.83
C ALA A 546 24.71 56.53 5.82
N GLU A 547 25.78 55.77 6.03
CA GLU A 547 27.15 56.29 5.97
C GLU A 547 27.52 56.82 4.57
N GLU A 548 27.13 56.10 3.51
CA GLU A 548 27.31 56.56 2.12
C GLU A 548 26.53 57.85 1.82
N ALA A 549 25.32 58.00 2.35
CA ALA A 549 24.52 59.21 2.19
C ALA A 549 25.12 60.41 2.93
N GLU A 550 25.63 60.21 4.15
CA GLU A 550 26.34 61.24 4.92
C GLU A 550 27.63 61.70 4.22
N LEU A 551 28.43 60.76 3.70
CA LEU A 551 29.64 61.06 2.92
C LEU A 551 29.34 61.87 1.65
N ARG A 552 28.19 61.62 1.02
CA ARG A 552 27.76 62.32 -0.20
C ARG A 552 27.10 63.68 0.08
N GLN A 553 26.90 64.05 1.35
CA GLN A 553 26.11 65.22 1.76
C GLN A 553 24.75 65.25 1.04
N GLU A 554 24.08 64.10 0.97
CA GLU A 554 22.75 64.02 0.37
C GLU A 554 21.83 64.99 1.15
N ILE A 555 21.39 66.06 0.47
CA ILE A 555 20.50 67.05 1.06
C ILE A 555 19.16 66.35 1.29
N ASP A 556 18.72 66.30 2.55
CA ASP A 556 17.44 65.74 2.93
C ASP A 556 16.34 66.41 2.09
N SER A 557 15.70 65.63 1.21
CA SER A 557 14.65 66.17 0.36
C SER A 557 13.48 66.57 1.25
N PRO A 558 13.08 67.86 1.31
CA PRO A 558 11.99 68.32 2.19
C PRO A 558 10.63 67.76 1.77
N TYR A 559 10.57 67.06 0.62
CA TYR A 559 9.41 66.34 0.15
C TYR A 559 9.47 64.88 0.59
N ILE A 560 8.78 64.57 1.69
CA ILE A 560 8.48 63.19 2.10
C ILE A 560 7.38 62.68 1.16
N ILE A 561 7.79 62.03 0.08
CA ILE A 561 6.87 61.25 -0.77
C ILE A 561 6.72 59.88 -0.08
N GLY A 562 5.49 59.42 0.14
CA GLY A 562 5.26 58.08 0.69
C GLY A 562 5.95 57.00 -0.14
N VAL A 563 6.31 55.86 0.49
CA VAL A 563 6.98 54.75 -0.20
C VAL A 563 6.19 54.40 -1.47
N PRO A 564 6.77 54.56 -2.68
CA PRO A 564 6.05 54.30 -3.91
C PRO A 564 5.69 52.82 -3.96
N LEU A 565 4.39 52.53 -3.89
CA LEU A 565 3.87 51.18 -4.07
C LEU A 565 4.16 50.76 -5.52
N THR A 566 4.96 49.71 -5.69
CA THR A 566 5.24 49.16 -7.02
C THR A 566 4.16 48.16 -7.42
N GLU A 567 3.94 47.96 -8.73
CA GLU A 567 2.93 47.01 -9.27
C GLU A 567 3.08 45.58 -8.73
N LYS A 568 4.26 45.23 -8.20
CA LYS A 568 4.58 43.92 -7.64
C LYS A 568 4.05 43.71 -6.22
N GLN A 569 3.58 44.76 -5.55
CA GLN A 569 3.02 44.69 -4.20
C GLN A 569 1.51 44.53 -4.26
N ALA A 570 0.95 43.49 -3.62
CA ALA A 570 -0.48 43.17 -3.67
C ALA A 570 -1.43 44.24 -3.07
N ILE A 571 -0.88 45.26 -2.39
CA ILE A 571 -1.63 46.39 -1.85
C ILE A 571 -1.84 47.48 -2.91
N PHE A 572 -1.04 47.48 -3.99
CA PHE A 572 -1.21 48.40 -5.10
C PHE A 572 -2.37 47.94 -6.00
N ILE A 573 -3.44 48.72 -6.04
CA ILE A 573 -4.51 48.56 -7.03
C ILE A 573 -4.25 49.58 -8.13
N GLY A 574 -3.98 49.11 -9.34
CA GLY A 574 -3.64 49.97 -10.47
C GLY A 574 -4.82 50.84 -10.89
N ARG A 575 -4.54 51.97 -11.57
CA ARG A 575 -5.59 52.87 -12.10
C ARG A 575 -6.57 52.15 -13.03
N GLN A 576 -6.08 51.16 -13.78
CA GLN A 576 -6.92 50.35 -14.67
C GLN A 576 -7.88 49.44 -13.87
N ASP A 577 -7.43 48.87 -12.75
CA ASP A 577 -8.27 48.02 -11.91
C ASP A 577 -9.32 48.83 -11.14
N VAL A 578 -8.96 50.02 -10.67
CA VAL A 578 -9.93 50.95 -10.06
C VAL A 578 -10.97 51.38 -11.10
N SER A 579 -10.55 51.76 -12.30
CA SER A 579 -11.45 52.14 -13.39
C SER A 579 -12.36 50.98 -13.81
N SER A 580 -11.83 49.77 -13.95
CA SER A 580 -12.63 48.59 -14.30
C SER A 580 -13.63 48.22 -13.20
N ARG A 581 -13.24 48.41 -11.93
CA ARG A 581 -14.13 48.19 -10.80
C ARG A 581 -15.24 49.24 -10.71
N ILE A 582 -14.92 50.50 -10.94
CA ILE A 582 -15.90 51.59 -11.04
C ILE A 582 -16.86 51.31 -12.21
N GLU A 583 -16.33 50.93 -13.37
CA GLU A 583 -17.13 50.57 -14.55
C GLU A 583 -18.06 49.39 -14.25
N GLN A 584 -17.58 48.34 -13.56
CA GLN A 584 -18.41 47.22 -13.11
C GLN A 584 -19.54 47.66 -12.18
N LEU A 585 -19.26 48.58 -11.25
CA LEU A 585 -20.24 49.10 -10.29
C LEU A 585 -21.27 50.03 -10.95
N LEU A 586 -20.87 50.75 -12.01
CA LEU A 586 -21.75 51.59 -12.82
C LEU A 586 -22.64 50.78 -13.78
N LEU A 587 -22.14 49.63 -14.27
CA LEU A 587 -22.89 48.71 -15.12
C LEU A 587 -23.84 47.79 -14.32
N ASP A 588 -23.66 47.68 -13.01
CA ASP A 588 -24.58 46.94 -12.13
C ASP A 588 -25.93 47.69 -12.05
N ARG A 589 -27.04 46.97 -12.30
CA ARG A 589 -28.41 47.52 -12.31
C ARG A 589 -28.82 48.15 -10.98
N ARG A 590 -28.12 47.84 -9.90
CA ARG A 590 -28.39 48.35 -8.55
C ARG A 590 -27.85 49.77 -8.31
N GLN A 591 -26.96 50.27 -9.18
CA GLN A 591 -26.39 51.64 -9.17
C GLN A 591 -26.15 52.21 -7.76
N PRO A 592 -25.30 51.57 -6.93
CA PRO A 592 -25.02 52.08 -5.60
C PRO A 592 -24.36 53.47 -5.69
N PRO A 593 -24.69 54.42 -4.81
CA PRO A 593 -23.99 55.71 -4.78
C PRO A 593 -22.50 55.48 -4.49
N LEU A 594 -21.65 56.00 -5.39
CA LEU A 594 -20.20 55.87 -5.30
C LEU A 594 -19.62 57.12 -4.64
N LEU A 595 -19.04 56.95 -3.46
CA LEU A 595 -18.21 57.97 -2.83
C LEU A 595 -16.75 57.69 -3.20
N LEU A 596 -16.18 58.54 -4.04
CA LEU A 596 -14.75 58.52 -4.33
C LEU A 596 -14.07 59.45 -3.32
N TYR A 597 -13.28 58.87 -2.42
CA TYR A 597 -12.45 59.61 -1.46
C TYR A 597 -10.99 59.40 -1.86
N GLY A 598 -10.27 60.51 -2.05
CA GLY A 598 -8.87 60.56 -2.46
C GLY A 598 -8.02 61.17 -1.37
#